data_AF-E9S7B0-F1
#
_entry.id   AF-E9S7B0-F1
#
_cell.length_a   1.000
_cell.length_b   1.000
_cell.length_c   1.000
_cell.angle_alpha   90.00
_cell.angle_beta   90.00
_cell.angle_gamma   90.00
#
_symmetry.space_group_name_H-M   'P 1'
#
loop_
_entity.id
_entity.type
_entity.pdbx_description
1 polymer ?
#
loop_
_entity_poly.entity_id
_entity_poly.type
_entity_poly.pdbx_seq_one_letter_code
_entity_poly.pdbx_strand_id
1 'polypeptide(L)'
;MERDICLNIHYSAPEEVWKIIDEVYRSMGYWYGIENGCPTWKGDGTELCASVEPSGIQISGEMPDDMWKKWYGELTSKLTEKLGYPIGEPEDGYKFKYWEPFKKNYADIKTIDSKMIVFKDYATFFFEDFTEFKSEFSAECPRFVLSSELMELRIYFVSENSNKDMQDFCCELKRLGLTITE
;
A
#
# COMPACT_ATOMS: atom_id res chain seq x y z
N MET A 1 -16.06 9.27 -23.81
CA MET A 1 -16.66 8.68 -22.60
C MET A 1 -15.71 9.00 -21.46
N GLU A 2 -16.25 9.55 -20.38
CA GLU A 2 -15.49 9.97 -19.21
C GLU A 2 -14.90 8.76 -18.49
N ARG A 3 -13.67 8.92 -18.00
CA ARG A 3 -12.90 7.96 -17.22
C ARG A 3 -12.53 8.63 -15.92
N ASP A 4 -12.66 7.87 -14.85
CA ASP A 4 -12.17 8.25 -13.54
C ASP A 4 -11.84 6.96 -12.80
N ILE A 5 -10.56 6.74 -12.54
CA ILE A 5 -10.04 5.56 -11.86
C ILE A 5 -8.99 5.97 -10.84
N CYS A 6 -8.77 5.15 -9.82
CA CYS A 6 -7.74 5.39 -8.83
C CYS A 6 -6.86 4.15 -8.64
N LEU A 7 -5.57 4.27 -8.92
CA LEU A 7 -4.60 3.18 -8.81
C LEU A 7 -4.05 3.07 -7.38
N ASN A 8 -3.85 1.84 -6.90
CA ASN A 8 -3.32 1.46 -5.58
C ASN A 8 -1.84 1.83 -5.32
N ILE A 9 -1.38 2.99 -5.79
CA ILE A 9 -0.04 3.53 -5.56
C ILE A 9 -0.16 4.66 -4.54
N HIS A 10 0.41 4.48 -3.35
CA HIS A 10 0.30 5.46 -2.28
C HIS A 10 1.13 6.72 -2.59
N TYR A 11 0.59 7.91 -2.29
CA TYR A 11 1.24 9.19 -2.56
C TYR A 11 2.61 9.36 -1.87
N SER A 12 2.83 8.60 -0.78
CA SER A 12 4.10 8.61 -0.03
C SER A 12 5.17 7.70 -0.66
N ALA A 13 4.98 7.23 -1.90
CA ALA A 13 6.00 6.46 -2.60
C ALA A 13 7.33 7.24 -2.67
N PRO A 14 8.48 6.56 -2.56
CA PRO A 14 9.79 7.20 -2.63
C PRO A 14 10.09 7.72 -4.03
N GLU A 15 11.06 8.62 -4.15
CA GLU A 15 11.43 9.29 -5.41
C GLU A 15 11.77 8.29 -6.53
N GLU A 16 12.42 7.17 -6.20
CA GLU A 16 12.77 6.12 -7.15
C GLU A 16 11.53 5.47 -7.78
N VAL A 17 10.45 5.32 -7.00
CA VAL A 17 9.18 4.80 -7.51
C VAL A 17 8.51 5.82 -8.43
N TRP A 18 8.56 7.11 -8.07
CA TRP A 18 8.03 8.16 -8.95
C TRP A 18 8.79 8.26 -10.27
N LYS A 19 10.11 8.03 -10.28
CA LYS A 19 10.89 7.95 -11.52
C LYS A 19 10.42 6.80 -12.41
N ILE A 20 10.16 5.63 -11.83
CA ILE A 20 9.62 4.47 -12.56
C ILE A 20 8.24 4.81 -13.15
N ILE A 21 7.37 5.47 -12.38
CA ILE A 21 6.04 5.86 -12.84
C ILE A 21 6.12 6.86 -14.01
N ASP A 22 6.99 7.86 -13.91
CA ASP A 22 7.23 8.85 -14.97
C ASP A 22 7.75 8.19 -16.26
N GLU A 23 8.66 7.22 -16.15
CA GLU A 23 9.12 6.41 -17.29
C GLU A 23 7.98 5.65 -17.96
N VAL A 24 7.12 5.01 -17.17
CA VAL A 24 5.96 4.29 -17.70
C VAL A 24 5.00 5.25 -18.38
N TYR A 25 4.67 6.39 -17.75
CA TYR A 25 3.77 7.40 -18.31
C TYR A 25 4.23 7.92 -19.68
N ARG A 26 5.53 8.26 -19.79
CA ARG A 26 6.14 8.70 -21.06
C ARG A 26 6.14 7.62 -22.14
N SER A 27 6.10 6.35 -21.74
CA SER A 27 6.06 5.22 -22.67
C SER A 27 4.65 4.89 -23.18
N MET A 28 3.61 5.47 -22.58
CA MET A 28 2.23 5.20 -22.98
C MET A 28 1.87 5.94 -24.27
N GLY A 29 1.04 5.31 -25.09
CA GLY A 29 0.46 5.96 -26.27
C GLY A 29 -0.26 7.25 -25.88
N TYR A 30 -0.22 8.23 -26.78
CA TYR A 30 -0.80 9.57 -26.61
C TYR A 30 -0.11 10.47 -25.58
N TRP A 31 1.08 10.11 -25.10
CA TRP A 31 1.82 10.97 -24.17
C TRP A 31 2.01 12.39 -24.74
N TYR A 32 1.49 13.39 -24.03
CA TYR A 32 1.54 14.79 -24.43
C TYR A 32 2.61 15.56 -23.64
N GLY A 33 2.80 15.22 -22.37
CA GLY A 33 3.73 15.89 -21.47
C GLY A 33 3.08 16.23 -20.14
N ILE A 34 3.54 17.32 -19.53
CA ILE A 34 2.98 17.82 -18.27
C ILE A 34 2.21 19.12 -18.58
N GLU A 35 0.92 19.13 -18.29
CA GLU A 35 0.05 20.30 -18.43
C GLU A 35 -0.54 20.66 -17.07
N ASN A 36 -0.43 21.92 -16.66
CA ASN A 36 -0.88 22.40 -15.33
C ASN A 36 -0.32 21.58 -14.16
N GLY A 37 0.90 21.04 -14.30
CA GLY A 37 1.55 20.22 -13.27
C GLY A 37 1.12 18.74 -13.26
N CYS A 38 0.20 18.33 -14.14
CA CYS A 38 -0.28 16.97 -14.25
C CYS A 38 0.29 16.28 -15.50
N PRO A 39 0.74 15.02 -15.41
CA PRO A 39 1.00 14.19 -16.59
C PRO A 39 -0.27 14.08 -17.46
N THR A 40 -0.13 14.24 -18.78
CA THR A 40 -1.27 14.33 -19.70
C THR A 40 -1.05 13.48 -20.95
N TRP A 41 -2.13 12.88 -21.44
CA TRP A 41 -2.20 12.17 -22.72
C TRP A 41 -3.26 12.79 -23.62
N LYS A 42 -2.89 13.16 -24.86
CA LYS A 42 -3.78 13.80 -25.84
C LYS A 42 -3.62 13.20 -27.24
N GLY A 43 -4.73 12.91 -27.91
CA GLY A 43 -4.75 12.45 -29.31
C GLY A 43 -5.84 11.42 -29.60
N ASP A 44 -6.32 11.35 -30.85
CA ASP A 44 -7.38 10.41 -31.29
C ASP A 44 -8.64 10.41 -30.39
N GLY A 45 -9.09 11.59 -29.95
CA GLY A 45 -10.23 11.70 -29.02
C GLY A 45 -9.90 11.35 -27.57
N THR A 46 -8.62 11.20 -27.24
CA THR A 46 -8.10 11.07 -25.87
C THR A 46 -7.74 12.43 -25.30
N GLU A 47 -8.17 12.69 -24.06
CA GLU A 47 -7.67 13.74 -23.18
C GLU A 47 -7.72 13.20 -21.75
N LEU A 48 -6.62 12.58 -21.31
CA LEU A 48 -6.47 12.05 -19.95
C LEU A 48 -5.41 12.83 -19.18
N CYS A 49 -5.57 12.96 -17.88
CA CYS A 49 -4.53 13.43 -16.97
C CYS A 49 -4.35 12.48 -15.77
N ALA A 50 -3.19 12.56 -15.14
CA ALA A 50 -2.92 11.90 -13.88
C ALA A 50 -2.79 12.92 -12.74
N SER A 51 -3.37 12.61 -11.59
CA SER A 51 -3.19 13.37 -10.34
C SER A 51 -2.75 12.45 -9.20
N VAL A 52 -2.06 13.02 -8.22
CA VAL A 52 -1.70 12.32 -6.98
C VAL A 52 -2.71 12.70 -5.92
N GLU A 53 -3.51 11.73 -5.48
CA GLU A 53 -4.55 11.92 -4.47
C GLU A 53 -4.23 11.11 -3.20
N PRO A 54 -4.80 11.47 -2.03
CA PRO A 54 -4.67 10.67 -0.82
C PRO A 54 -5.16 9.22 -0.99
N SER A 55 -6.13 9.01 -1.89
CA SER A 55 -6.70 7.71 -2.22
C SER A 55 -5.89 6.90 -3.23
N GLY A 56 -4.79 7.45 -3.76
CA GLY A 56 -3.98 6.80 -4.80
C GLY A 56 -3.70 7.71 -5.99
N ILE A 57 -3.18 7.14 -7.06
CA ILE A 57 -2.97 7.89 -8.31
C ILE A 57 -4.27 7.88 -9.11
N GLN A 58 -4.85 9.05 -9.32
CA GLN A 58 -6.04 9.20 -10.14
C GLN A 58 -5.65 9.33 -11.61
N ILE A 59 -6.36 8.63 -12.50
CA ILE A 59 -6.35 8.91 -13.94
C ILE A 59 -7.77 9.29 -14.34
N SER A 60 -7.94 10.49 -14.90
CA SER A 60 -9.26 10.99 -15.28
C SER A 60 -9.25 11.74 -16.61
N GLY A 61 -10.43 11.88 -17.22
CA GLY A 61 -10.63 12.58 -18.48
C GLY A 61 -11.44 11.77 -19.49
N GLU A 62 -11.15 11.90 -20.78
CA GLU A 62 -11.90 11.22 -21.84
C GLU A 62 -11.00 10.30 -22.68
N MET A 63 -11.50 9.09 -22.98
CA MET A 63 -10.92 8.20 -23.99
C MET A 63 -12.02 7.29 -24.58
N PRO A 64 -12.00 7.01 -25.90
CA PRO A 64 -12.91 6.03 -26.52
C PRO A 64 -12.85 4.64 -25.87
N ASP A 65 -13.99 3.93 -25.80
CA ASP A 65 -14.10 2.60 -25.14
C ASP A 65 -13.19 1.54 -25.73
N ASP A 66 -13.12 1.50 -27.06
CA ASP A 66 -12.31 0.56 -27.83
C ASP A 66 -10.80 0.73 -27.58
N MET A 67 -10.39 1.96 -27.27
CA MET A 67 -9.00 2.30 -26.92
C MET A 67 -8.71 2.07 -25.43
N TRP A 68 -9.66 2.43 -24.57
CA TRP A 68 -9.49 2.43 -23.11
C TRP A 68 -9.03 1.08 -22.57
N LYS A 69 -9.72 -0.01 -22.94
CA LYS A 69 -9.39 -1.34 -22.43
C LYS A 69 -7.94 -1.73 -22.72
N LYS A 70 -7.44 -1.38 -23.91
CA LYS A 70 -6.05 -1.65 -24.31
C LYS A 70 -5.09 -0.73 -23.56
N TRP A 71 -5.38 0.56 -23.51
CA TRP A 71 -4.50 1.55 -22.87
C TRP A 71 -4.37 1.31 -21.35
N TYR A 72 -5.49 1.10 -20.66
CA TYR A 72 -5.51 0.82 -19.22
C TYR A 72 -4.82 -0.50 -18.88
N GLY A 73 -5.07 -1.55 -19.68
CA GLY A 73 -4.39 -2.84 -19.52
C GLY A 73 -2.87 -2.74 -19.73
N GLU A 74 -2.42 -1.95 -20.70
CA GLU A 74 -1.00 -1.70 -20.93
C GLU A 74 -0.36 -0.89 -19.78
N LEU A 75 -1.04 0.16 -19.29
CA LEU A 75 -0.56 0.97 -18.17
C LEU A 75 -0.36 0.12 -16.91
N THR A 76 -1.41 -0.59 -16.49
CA THR A 76 -1.40 -1.42 -15.27
C THR A 76 -0.42 -2.57 -15.38
N SER A 77 -0.29 -3.20 -16.56
CA SER A 77 0.70 -4.25 -16.80
C SER A 77 2.14 -3.72 -16.68
N LYS A 78 2.46 -2.59 -17.31
CA LYS A 78 3.80 -1.99 -17.23
C LYS A 78 4.15 -1.55 -15.81
N LEU A 79 3.20 -0.90 -15.11
CA LEU A 79 3.40 -0.50 -13.72
C LEU A 79 3.59 -1.74 -12.82
N THR A 80 2.77 -2.78 -13.00
CA THR A 80 2.89 -4.04 -12.23
C THR A 80 4.27 -4.68 -12.43
N GLU A 81 4.73 -4.80 -13.68
CA GLU A 81 6.03 -5.38 -14.00
C GLU A 81 7.18 -4.59 -13.37
N LYS A 82 7.14 -3.25 -13.46
CA LYS A 82 8.23 -2.39 -13.00
C LYS A 82 8.25 -2.18 -11.49
N LEU A 83 7.08 -2.14 -10.85
CA LEU A 83 6.95 -1.90 -9.41
C LEU A 83 7.00 -3.18 -8.58
N GLY A 84 6.79 -4.34 -9.21
CA GLY A 84 6.90 -5.65 -8.56
C GLY A 84 5.72 -6.01 -7.65
N TYR A 85 4.57 -5.36 -7.83
CA TYR A 85 3.31 -5.74 -7.16
C TYR A 85 2.12 -5.41 -8.08
N PRO A 86 0.96 -6.09 -7.92
CA PRO A 86 -0.21 -5.85 -8.77
C PRO A 86 -0.72 -4.41 -8.69
N ILE A 87 -0.93 -3.78 -9.85
CA ILE A 87 -1.47 -2.42 -9.97
C ILE A 87 -2.88 -2.44 -10.54
N GLY A 88 -3.79 -1.75 -9.88
CA GLY A 88 -5.20 -1.68 -10.25
C GLY A 88 -6.00 -0.86 -9.23
N GLU A 89 -7.32 -0.91 -9.35
CA GLU A 89 -8.21 -0.13 -8.49
C GLU A 89 -8.42 -0.82 -7.13
N PRO A 90 -8.29 -0.10 -6.00
CA PRO A 90 -8.54 -0.68 -4.68
C PRO A 90 -9.93 -1.30 -4.53
N GLU A 91 -10.94 -0.78 -5.22
CA GLU A 91 -12.31 -1.30 -5.23
C GLU A 91 -12.41 -2.72 -5.80
N ASP A 92 -11.50 -3.09 -6.70
CA ASP A 92 -11.37 -4.43 -7.28
C ASP A 92 -10.50 -5.37 -6.40
N GLY A 93 -10.07 -4.91 -5.23
CA GLY A 93 -9.29 -5.69 -4.26
C GLY A 93 -7.77 -5.51 -4.35
N TYR A 94 -7.28 -4.55 -5.14
CA TYR A 94 -5.85 -4.25 -5.22
C TYR A 94 -5.36 -3.55 -3.95
N LYS A 95 -4.29 -4.08 -3.34
CA LYS A 95 -3.77 -3.61 -2.05
C LYS A 95 -2.68 -2.56 -2.24
N PHE A 96 -2.64 -1.55 -1.38
CA PHE A 96 -1.56 -0.55 -1.37
C PHE A 96 -0.23 -1.15 -0.92
N LYS A 97 0.85 -0.68 -1.53
CA LYS A 97 2.20 -0.81 -0.98
C LYS A 97 2.56 0.41 -0.15
N TYR A 98 3.14 0.18 1.02
CA TYR A 98 3.68 1.19 1.92
C TYR A 98 5.18 0.97 2.07
N TRP A 99 5.95 2.05 1.89
CA TRP A 99 7.42 2.00 1.92
C TRP A 99 8.00 2.33 3.30
N GLU A 100 7.19 2.88 4.20
CA GLU A 100 7.56 3.11 5.59
C GLU A 100 6.77 2.19 6.52
N PRO A 101 7.39 1.64 7.57
CA PRO A 101 6.68 0.83 8.55
C PRO A 101 5.67 1.67 9.33
N PHE A 102 4.48 1.12 9.53
CA PHE A 102 3.53 1.63 10.51
C PHE A 102 4.11 1.39 11.90
N LYS A 103 4.14 2.43 12.73
CA LYS A 103 4.66 2.36 14.11
C LYS A 103 3.51 2.55 15.07
N LYS A 104 3.28 1.58 15.95
CA LYS A 104 2.22 1.60 16.97
C LYS A 104 2.77 1.15 18.32
N ASN A 105 2.12 1.56 19.40
CA ASN A 105 2.45 1.03 20.72
C ASN A 105 1.50 -0.10 21.10
N TYR A 106 2.01 -1.09 21.83
CA TYR A 106 1.21 -2.15 22.42
C TYR A 106 0.07 -1.59 23.29
N ALA A 107 0.35 -0.55 24.08
CA ALA A 107 -0.64 0.11 24.94
C ALA A 107 -1.77 0.80 24.16
N ASP A 108 -1.62 0.99 22.85
CA ASP A 108 -2.62 1.62 21.98
C ASP A 108 -3.51 0.60 21.27
N ILE A 109 -3.30 -0.70 21.49
CA ILE A 109 -4.23 -1.73 21.02
C ILE A 109 -5.57 -1.51 21.71
N LYS A 110 -6.62 -1.37 20.90
CA LYS A 110 -8.00 -1.24 21.34
C LYS A 110 -8.66 -2.62 21.43
N THR A 111 -8.52 -3.41 20.38
CA THR A 111 -9.06 -4.78 20.29
C THR A 111 -8.20 -5.62 19.36
N ILE A 112 -8.16 -6.92 19.63
CA ILE A 112 -7.50 -7.93 18.79
C ILE A 112 -8.36 -9.19 18.77
N ASP A 113 -8.49 -9.81 17.60
CA ASP A 113 -9.18 -11.08 17.40
C ASP A 113 -8.45 -11.93 16.37
N SER A 114 -9.01 -13.06 15.93
CA SER A 114 -8.35 -13.97 14.99
C SER A 114 -8.15 -13.42 13.58
N LYS A 115 -8.71 -12.26 13.24
CA LYS A 115 -8.66 -11.67 11.89
C LYS A 115 -7.84 -10.39 11.86
N MET A 116 -7.91 -9.58 12.91
CA MET A 116 -7.37 -8.23 12.87
C MET A 116 -6.92 -7.69 14.22
N ILE A 117 -6.12 -6.64 14.15
CA ILE A 117 -5.76 -5.77 15.26
C ILE A 117 -6.26 -4.35 14.98
N VAL A 118 -6.91 -3.75 15.98
CA VAL A 118 -7.44 -2.38 15.91
C VAL A 118 -6.78 -1.54 16.99
N PHE A 119 -6.28 -0.37 16.63
CA PHE A 119 -5.66 0.59 17.54
C PHE A 119 -6.67 1.68 17.96
N LYS A 120 -6.33 2.41 19.03
CA LYS A 120 -7.16 3.50 19.59
C LYS A 120 -7.41 4.65 18.60
N ASP A 121 -6.49 4.85 17.64
CA ASP A 121 -6.64 5.81 16.54
C ASP A 121 -7.41 5.25 15.34
N TYR A 122 -8.08 4.11 15.51
CA TYR A 122 -8.88 3.41 14.49
C TYR A 122 -8.08 2.81 13.34
N ALA A 123 -6.74 2.86 13.37
CA ALA A 123 -5.93 2.07 12.46
C ALA A 123 -6.25 0.58 12.65
N THR A 124 -6.60 -0.08 11.54
CA THR A 124 -7.00 -1.48 11.51
C THR A 124 -6.09 -2.22 10.57
N PHE A 125 -5.56 -3.35 11.02
CA PHE A 125 -4.68 -4.20 10.23
C PHE A 125 -5.20 -5.64 10.25
N PHE A 126 -5.38 -6.23 9.07
CA PHE A 126 -5.85 -7.60 8.93
C PHE A 126 -4.66 -8.55 8.83
N PHE A 127 -4.71 -9.67 9.54
CA PHE A 127 -3.59 -10.62 9.56
C PHE A 127 -3.35 -11.30 8.21
N GLU A 128 -4.37 -11.38 7.36
CA GLU A 128 -4.24 -11.89 5.98
C GLU A 128 -3.38 -11.00 5.07
N ASP A 129 -3.16 -9.73 5.42
CA ASP A 129 -2.29 -8.81 4.68
C ASP A 129 -0.80 -9.02 5.01
N PHE A 130 -0.48 -9.88 5.98
CA PHE A 130 0.88 -10.19 6.42
C PHE A 130 1.24 -11.65 6.17
N THR A 131 2.49 -11.88 5.80
CA THR A 131 3.03 -13.22 5.54
C THR A 131 3.99 -13.68 6.63
N GLU A 132 4.51 -12.74 7.43
CA GLU A 132 5.51 -13.01 8.45
C GLU A 132 5.21 -12.27 9.76
N PHE A 133 5.45 -12.95 10.88
CA PHE A 133 5.17 -12.49 12.23
C PHE A 133 6.39 -12.78 13.11
N LYS A 134 7.15 -11.74 13.46
CA LYS A 134 8.44 -11.84 14.15
C LYS A 134 8.42 -11.17 15.51
N SER A 135 9.01 -11.84 16.50
CA SER A 135 9.28 -11.27 17.81
C SER A 135 10.74 -10.80 17.90
N GLU A 136 10.98 -9.49 17.97
CA GLU A 136 12.31 -8.91 18.14
C GLU A 136 12.53 -8.39 19.57
N PHE A 137 13.17 -9.22 20.40
CA PHE A 137 13.55 -8.84 21.76
C PHE A 137 14.77 -7.91 21.74
N SER A 138 14.70 -6.79 22.47
CA SER A 138 15.85 -5.94 22.73
C SER A 138 15.80 -5.38 24.15
N ALA A 139 16.97 -5.06 24.72
CA ALA A 139 17.07 -4.53 26.07
C ALA A 139 16.48 -3.13 26.22
N GLU A 140 16.42 -2.36 25.13
CA GLU A 140 15.98 -0.95 25.16
C GLU A 140 14.54 -0.77 24.70
N CYS A 141 14.06 -1.57 23.73
CA CYS A 141 12.70 -1.46 23.20
C CYS A 141 12.33 -2.73 22.41
N PRO A 142 11.75 -3.75 23.06
CA PRO A 142 11.27 -4.93 22.36
C PRO A 142 10.11 -4.56 21.43
N ARG A 143 10.02 -5.24 20.29
CA ARG A 143 8.98 -4.99 19.29
C ARG A 143 8.50 -6.27 18.61
N PHE A 144 7.25 -6.27 18.22
CA PHE A 144 6.67 -7.29 17.37
C PHE A 144 6.49 -6.74 15.97
N VAL A 145 6.91 -7.50 14.96
CA VAL A 145 6.91 -7.09 13.56
C VAL A 145 5.96 -7.99 12.78
N LEU A 146 5.01 -7.39 12.08
CA LEU A 146 4.19 -8.04 11.07
C LEU A 146 4.62 -7.49 9.71
N SER A 147 4.96 -8.35 8.77
CA SER A 147 5.47 -7.92 7.46
C SER A 147 4.91 -8.73 6.29
N SER A 148 4.83 -8.07 5.14
CA SER A 148 4.65 -8.64 3.81
C SER A 148 5.46 -7.84 2.79
N GLU A 149 5.42 -8.23 1.52
CA GLU A 149 6.03 -7.44 0.44
C GLU A 149 5.37 -6.05 0.25
N LEU A 150 4.16 -5.87 0.78
CA LEU A 150 3.37 -4.65 0.62
C LEU A 150 3.48 -3.71 1.80
N MET A 151 3.66 -4.21 3.03
CA MET A 151 3.69 -3.34 4.20
C MET A 151 4.37 -3.99 5.41
N GLU A 152 4.69 -3.15 6.38
CA GLU A 152 5.26 -3.57 7.67
C GLU A 152 4.57 -2.80 8.81
N LEU A 153 4.18 -3.52 9.85
CA LEU A 153 3.68 -2.97 11.12
C LEU A 153 4.65 -3.35 12.24
N ARG A 154 5.13 -2.35 12.96
CA ARG A 154 5.95 -2.49 14.18
C ARG A 154 5.14 -2.07 15.40
N ILE A 155 4.95 -3.02 16.31
CA ILE A 155 4.30 -2.80 17.60
C ILE A 155 5.37 -2.72 18.67
N TYR A 156 5.52 -1.57 19.31
CA TYR A 156 6.54 -1.30 20.33
C TYR A 156 5.99 -1.53 21.74
N PHE A 157 6.79 -2.17 22.57
CA PHE A 157 6.47 -2.48 23.96
C PHE A 157 7.25 -1.52 24.87
N VAL A 158 6.63 -0.39 25.21
CA VAL A 158 7.23 0.65 26.06
C VAL A 158 6.58 0.60 27.44
N SER A 159 7.11 -0.27 28.31
CA SER A 159 6.66 -0.42 29.70
C SER A 159 7.80 -0.92 30.58
N GLU A 160 7.65 -0.83 31.91
CA GLU A 160 8.60 -1.42 32.86
C GLU A 160 8.69 -2.96 32.74
N ASN A 161 7.67 -3.60 32.17
CA ASN A 161 7.57 -5.05 31.98
C ASN A 161 7.55 -5.44 30.49
N SER A 162 8.22 -4.66 29.63
CA SER A 162 8.13 -4.75 28.17
C SER A 162 8.33 -6.16 27.59
N ASN A 163 9.28 -6.94 28.12
CA ASN A 163 9.51 -8.32 27.71
C ASN A 163 8.36 -9.26 28.09
N LYS A 164 7.74 -9.05 29.27
CA LYS A 164 6.59 -9.85 29.70
C LYS A 164 5.36 -9.52 28.86
N ASP A 165 5.09 -8.23 28.64
CA ASP A 165 3.98 -7.79 27.79
C ASP A 165 4.11 -8.38 26.38
N MET A 166 5.33 -8.44 25.85
CA MET A 166 5.61 -9.07 24.55
C MET A 166 5.39 -10.59 24.57
N GLN A 167 5.79 -11.28 25.63
CA GLN A 167 5.53 -12.72 25.79
C GLN A 167 4.03 -13.03 25.87
N ASP A 168 3.29 -12.24 26.66
CA ASP A 168 1.84 -12.36 26.82
C ASP A 168 1.13 -12.12 25.47
N PHE A 169 1.55 -11.09 24.73
CA PHE A 169 1.07 -10.80 23.38
C PHE A 169 1.36 -11.95 22.40
N CYS A 170 2.58 -12.49 22.39
CA CYS A 170 2.92 -13.63 21.56
C CYS A 170 2.08 -14.88 21.91
N CYS A 171 1.78 -15.10 23.19
CA CYS A 171 0.88 -16.17 23.63
C CYS A 171 -0.55 -15.96 23.11
N GLU A 172 -1.06 -14.74 23.15
CA GLU A 172 -2.37 -14.38 22.60
C GLU A 172 -2.44 -14.64 21.10
N LEU A 173 -1.47 -14.15 20.32
CA LEU A 173 -1.39 -14.38 18.87
C LEU A 173 -1.33 -15.87 18.51
N LYS A 174 -0.56 -16.67 19.25
CA LYS A 174 -0.51 -18.13 19.08
C LYS A 174 -1.87 -18.78 19.37
N ARG A 175 -2.62 -18.31 20.38
CA ARG A 175 -3.99 -18.79 20.67
C ARG A 175 -4.99 -18.41 19.59
N LEU A 176 -4.77 -17.29 18.91
CA LEU A 176 -5.54 -16.85 17.75
C LEU A 176 -5.18 -17.61 16.46
N GLY A 177 -4.18 -18.51 16.51
CA GLY A 177 -3.81 -19.40 15.41
C GLY A 177 -2.67 -18.88 14.54
N LEU A 178 -2.00 -17.78 14.92
CA LEU A 178 -0.87 -17.25 14.17
C LEU A 178 0.42 -18.00 14.48
N THR A 179 1.22 -18.23 13.44
CA THR A 179 2.55 -18.82 13.56
C THR A 179 3.58 -17.70 13.69
N ILE A 180 4.29 -17.67 14.82
CA ILE A 180 5.29 -16.64 15.15
C ILE A 180 6.68 -17.24 14.96
N THR A 181 7.54 -16.51 14.27
CA THR A 181 8.98 -16.81 14.15
C THR A 181 9.77 -16.02 15.20
N GLU A 182 10.74 -16.69 15.82
CA GLU A 182 11.66 -16.13 16.82
C GLU A 182 12.95 -15.63 16.18
#